data_AF-A0A971WBH7-F1
#
_entry.id   AF-A0A971WBH7-F1
#
_cell.length_a   1.000
_cell.length_b   1.000
_cell.length_c   1.000
_cell.angle_alpha   90.00
_cell.angle_beta   90.00
_cell.angle_gamma   90.00
#
_symmetry.space_group_name_H-M   'P 1'
#
loop_
_entity.id
_entity.type
_entity.pdbx_description
1 polymer ?
#
loop_
_entity_poly.entity_id
_entity_poly.type
_entity_poly.pdbx_seq_one_letter_code
_entity_poly.pdbx_strand_id
1 'polypeptide(L)'
;MKRKSKFFVFEARRLVPLLFLLVLLLGLTVYDNFFRVRTTTGPVELDEGLAFTTTDWGEISPPASFTVVGDYDEWIRVSGELGLNLPDYPFNAAEEVAVFAVNGEIQRMDVLPRPDEVGIQVLVEPMDKHFHVVTVARQAVDHENAVWEFVDNQGQVLSRITPFWQKNGEPGQEELQEEEEEEKVVK
;
A
#
# COMPACT_ATOMS: atom_id res chain seq x y z
N MET A 1 24.54 53.42 42.06
CA MET A 1 24.16 52.24 41.26
C MET A 1 23.22 52.69 40.14
N LYS A 2 23.67 52.71 38.87
CA LYS A 2 22.88 53.16 37.71
C LYS A 2 22.33 51.96 36.93
N ARG A 3 21.05 52.05 36.56
CA ARG A 3 20.16 50.99 36.05
C ARG A 3 20.66 50.38 34.73
N LYS A 4 20.88 49.06 34.72
CA LYS A 4 21.11 48.22 33.52
C LYS A 4 19.79 47.82 32.82
N SER A 5 18.78 48.69 32.77
CA SER A 5 17.45 48.32 32.23
C SER A 5 17.27 48.58 30.74
N LYS A 6 18.23 49.24 30.08
CA LYS A 6 18.09 49.66 28.66
C LYS A 6 18.59 48.62 27.65
N PHE A 7 19.50 47.72 28.04
CA PHE A 7 19.99 46.65 27.17
C PHE A 7 19.00 45.48 27.03
N PHE A 8 18.16 45.23 28.05
CA PHE A 8 17.22 44.11 28.04
C PHE A 8 16.03 44.31 27.07
N VAL A 9 15.65 45.56 26.81
CA VAL A 9 14.50 45.91 25.96
C VAL A 9 14.82 45.73 24.46
N PHE A 10 16.07 45.93 24.06
CA PHE A 10 16.51 45.77 22.66
C PHE A 10 16.60 44.30 22.24
N GLU A 11 17.06 43.42 23.13
CA GLU A 11 17.13 41.97 22.86
C GLU A 11 15.72 41.34 22.80
N ALA A 12 14.81 41.77 23.67
CA ALA A 12 13.45 41.24 23.75
C ALA A 12 12.65 41.42 22.45
N ARG A 13 12.86 42.54 21.73
CA ARG A 13 12.20 42.78 20.43
C ARG A 13 12.68 41.82 19.34
N ARG A 14 13.92 41.32 19.44
CA ARG A 14 14.50 40.33 18.51
C ARG A 14 14.12 38.89 18.89
N LEU A 15 13.69 38.66 20.13
CA LEU A 15 13.17 37.37 20.60
C LEU A 15 11.73 37.10 20.17
N VAL A 16 10.92 38.13 19.92
CA VAL A 16 9.53 37.98 19.43
C VAL A 16 9.42 37.12 18.16
N PRO A 17 10.17 37.38 17.07
CA PRO A 17 10.09 36.54 15.88
C PRO A 17 10.59 35.11 16.14
N LEU A 18 11.54 34.93 17.06
CA LEU A 18 12.10 33.63 17.38
C LEU A 18 11.12 32.78 18.23
N LEU A 19 10.41 33.43 19.16
CA LEU A 19 9.30 32.82 19.91
C LEU A 19 8.11 32.52 19.01
N PHE A 20 7.80 33.40 18.06
CA PHE A 20 6.75 33.14 17.07
C PHE A 20 7.07 31.90 16.25
N LEU A 21 8.33 31.79 15.79
CA LEU A 21 8.80 30.62 15.04
C LEU A 21 8.79 29.35 15.89
N LEU A 22 9.17 29.43 17.17
CA LEU A 22 9.06 28.33 18.13
C LEU A 22 7.61 27.84 18.30
N VAL A 23 6.66 28.77 18.46
CA VAL A 23 5.23 28.44 18.58
C VAL A 23 4.70 27.82 17.30
N LEU A 24 5.15 28.29 16.14
CA LEU A 24 4.80 27.72 14.83
C LEU A 24 5.33 26.29 14.69
N LEU A 25 6.56 26.04 15.13
CA LEU A 25 7.18 24.71 15.13
C LEU A 25 6.47 23.77 16.10
N LEU A 26 6.13 24.23 17.30
CA LEU A 26 5.34 23.47 18.27
C LEU A 26 3.95 23.14 17.70
N GLY A 27 3.29 24.11 17.08
CA GLY A 27 2.01 23.91 16.40
C GLY A 27 2.10 22.87 15.29
N LEU A 28 3.16 22.90 14.48
CA LEU A 28 3.40 21.91 13.44
C LEU A 28 3.68 20.51 14.02
N THR A 29 4.47 20.40 15.10
CA THR A 29 4.70 19.10 15.77
C THR A 29 3.44 18.55 16.43
N VAL A 30 2.59 19.40 16.98
CA VAL A 30 1.30 18.96 17.54
C VAL A 30 0.35 18.56 16.41
N TYR A 31 0.31 19.33 15.33
CA TYR A 31 -0.48 19.00 14.14
C TYR A 31 -0.06 17.65 13.55
N ASP A 32 1.24 17.44 13.34
CA ASP A 32 1.79 16.18 12.83
C ASP A 32 1.56 14.99 13.77
N ASN A 33 1.45 15.22 15.09
CA ASN A 33 1.23 14.14 16.06
C ASN A 33 -0.25 13.85 16.35
N PHE A 34 -1.13 14.85 16.24
CA PHE A 34 -2.58 14.69 16.46
C PHE A 34 -3.36 14.32 15.20
N PHE A 35 -2.91 14.73 14.02
CA PHE A 35 -3.53 14.36 12.74
C PHE A 35 -2.90 13.12 12.10
N ARG A 36 -1.90 12.50 12.74
CA ARG A 36 -1.74 11.05 12.60
C ARG A 36 -3.02 10.43 13.11
N VAL A 37 -3.84 9.97 12.17
CA VAL A 37 -5.00 9.11 12.43
C VAL A 37 -4.53 8.10 13.45
N ARG A 38 -5.04 8.20 14.68
CA ARG A 38 -4.83 7.13 15.66
C ARG A 38 -5.47 5.92 15.03
N THR A 39 -4.64 4.98 14.60
CA THR A 39 -5.06 3.65 14.23
C THR A 39 -5.93 3.16 15.38
N THR A 40 -7.22 2.94 15.12
CA THR A 40 -8.08 2.20 16.04
C THR A 40 -7.63 0.74 15.95
N THR A 41 -6.45 0.43 16.48
CA THR A 41 -5.99 -0.92 16.75
C THR A 41 -6.41 -1.25 18.17
N GLY A 42 -7.45 -2.07 18.29
CA GLY A 42 -7.43 -3.06 19.37
C GLY A 42 -6.20 -3.96 19.13
N PRO A 43 -5.39 -4.27 20.15
CA PRO A 43 -4.28 -5.16 19.97
C PRO A 43 -4.82 -6.59 19.87
N VAL A 44 -4.67 -7.21 18.71
CA VAL A 44 -4.46 -8.65 18.65
C VAL A 44 -2.95 -8.81 18.50
N GLU A 45 -2.30 -9.19 19.59
CA GLU A 45 -0.92 -9.68 19.54
C GLU A 45 -0.90 -10.94 18.68
N LEU A 46 -0.35 -10.85 17.47
CA LEU A 46 0.12 -11.99 16.70
C LEU A 46 1.56 -11.70 16.26
N ASP A 47 2.47 -12.53 16.75
CA ASP A 47 3.91 -12.52 16.51
C ASP A 47 4.28 -12.31 15.02
N GLU A 48 4.96 -11.18 14.79
CA GLU A 48 5.77 -10.74 13.64
C GLU A 48 5.29 -11.19 12.24
N GLY A 49 4.21 -10.59 11.75
CA GLY A 49 3.87 -10.52 10.33
C GLY A 49 4.13 -9.12 9.74
N LEU A 50 4.06 -8.99 8.41
CA LEU A 50 4.08 -7.68 7.75
C LEU A 50 2.90 -6.82 8.20
N ALA A 51 3.18 -5.59 8.62
CA ALA A 51 2.15 -4.62 8.94
C ALA A 51 1.46 -4.13 7.65
N PHE A 52 0.13 -4.17 7.64
CA PHE A 52 -0.70 -3.59 6.58
C PHE A 52 -1.80 -2.73 7.19
N THR A 53 -2.38 -1.85 6.38
CA THR A 53 -3.49 -0.97 6.75
C THR A 53 -4.71 -1.30 5.90
N THR A 54 -5.83 -1.63 6.53
CA THR A 54 -7.11 -1.76 5.83
C THR A 54 -7.52 -0.39 5.29
N THR A 55 -7.62 -0.29 3.97
CA THR A 55 -8.01 0.94 3.27
C THR A 55 -9.52 0.98 3.07
N ASP A 56 -10.11 -0.14 2.65
CA ASP A 56 -11.55 -0.27 2.45
C ASP A 56 -12.00 -1.73 2.54
N TRP A 57 -13.28 -1.92 2.82
CA TRP A 57 -13.91 -3.24 2.90
C TRP A 57 -15.42 -3.09 2.74
N GLY A 58 -16.08 -4.10 2.17
CA GLY A 58 -17.52 -4.01 1.94
C GLY A 58 -18.09 -5.16 1.13
N GLU A 59 -19.32 -5.00 0.67
CA GLU A 59 -20.00 -6.05 -0.10
C GLU A 59 -19.73 -5.94 -1.60
N ILE A 60 -19.51 -7.09 -2.24
CA ILE A 60 -19.31 -7.20 -3.69
C ILE A 60 -19.88 -8.52 -4.19
N SER A 61 -20.08 -8.70 -5.50
CA SER A 61 -20.60 -9.94 -6.11
C SER A 61 -19.76 -10.62 -7.20
N PRO A 62 -18.66 -10.05 -7.73
CA PRO A 62 -17.73 -10.76 -8.62
C PRO A 62 -17.19 -12.07 -8.02
N PRO A 63 -16.61 -12.97 -8.84
CA PRO A 63 -15.95 -14.17 -8.35
C PRO A 63 -14.72 -13.85 -7.50
N ALA A 64 -14.26 -14.83 -6.71
CA ALA A 64 -13.07 -14.67 -5.89
C ALA A 64 -11.84 -14.33 -6.77
N SER A 65 -11.14 -13.28 -6.41
CA SER A 65 -9.95 -12.83 -7.13
C SER A 65 -9.01 -12.09 -6.18
N PHE A 66 -7.73 -12.11 -6.54
CA PHE A 66 -6.68 -11.46 -5.78
C PHE A 66 -5.86 -10.63 -6.75
N THR A 67 -5.56 -9.39 -6.38
CA THR A 67 -4.80 -8.46 -7.22
C THR A 67 -3.83 -7.68 -6.35
N VAL A 68 -2.60 -7.51 -6.84
CA VAL A 68 -1.58 -6.68 -6.20
C VAL A 68 -1.31 -5.50 -7.12
N VAL A 69 -1.35 -4.29 -6.58
CA VAL A 69 -1.29 -3.03 -7.33
C VAL A 69 -0.13 -2.18 -6.83
N GLY A 70 0.76 -1.82 -7.75
CA GLY A 70 1.98 -1.08 -7.48
C GLY A 70 1.99 0.34 -8.06
N ASP A 71 1.01 0.72 -8.88
CA ASP A 71 0.95 2.06 -9.44
C ASP A 71 -0.45 2.66 -9.38
N TYR A 72 -0.51 3.98 -9.61
CA TYR A 72 -1.74 4.73 -9.50
C TYR A 72 -2.71 4.44 -10.65
N ASP A 73 -2.21 4.15 -11.86
CA ASP A 73 -3.06 3.89 -13.02
C ASP A 73 -3.79 2.56 -12.85
N GLU A 74 -3.09 1.53 -12.36
CA GLU A 74 -3.68 0.26 -11.97
C GLU A 74 -4.64 0.38 -10.79
N TRP A 75 -4.31 1.19 -9.79
CA TRP A 75 -5.21 1.45 -8.67
C TRP A 75 -6.57 1.95 -9.18
N ILE A 76 -6.57 2.94 -10.07
CA ILE A 76 -7.79 3.47 -10.68
C ILE A 76 -8.47 2.43 -11.59
N ARG A 77 -7.70 1.69 -12.38
CA ARG A 77 -8.23 0.65 -13.28
C ARG A 77 -8.92 -0.47 -12.51
N VAL A 78 -8.23 -1.09 -11.55
CA VAL A 78 -8.73 -2.23 -10.76
C VAL A 78 -9.93 -1.83 -9.92
N SER A 79 -9.88 -0.66 -9.27
CA SER A 79 -11.02 -0.14 -8.52
C SER A 79 -12.24 0.12 -9.41
N GLY A 80 -12.02 0.69 -10.60
CA GLY A 80 -13.07 0.90 -11.60
C GLY A 80 -13.65 -0.40 -12.16
N GLU A 81 -12.81 -1.39 -12.48
CA GLU A 81 -13.22 -2.72 -12.95
C GLU A 81 -14.07 -3.47 -11.92
N LEU A 82 -13.70 -3.35 -10.64
CA LEU A 82 -14.45 -3.94 -9.53
C LEU A 82 -15.68 -3.09 -9.12
N GLY A 83 -15.84 -1.89 -9.69
CA GLY A 83 -16.93 -0.97 -9.34
C GLY A 83 -16.84 -0.46 -7.90
N LEU A 84 -15.65 -0.43 -7.32
CA LEU A 84 -15.41 0.00 -5.94
C LEU A 84 -15.34 1.53 -5.88
N ASN A 85 -16.19 2.12 -5.04
CA ASN A 85 -16.07 3.53 -4.67
C ASN A 85 -15.10 3.62 -3.49
N LEU A 86 -13.81 3.45 -3.77
CA LEU A 86 -12.79 3.54 -2.74
C LEU A 86 -12.86 4.92 -2.05
N PRO A 87 -12.59 4.99 -0.74
CA PRO A 87 -12.58 6.25 -0.01
C PRO A 87 -11.58 7.24 -0.64
N ASP A 88 -11.69 8.53 -0.28
CA ASP A 88 -10.71 9.57 -0.63
C ASP A 88 -9.33 9.34 0.07
N TYR A 89 -8.87 8.10 0.10
CA TYR A 89 -7.55 7.70 0.53
C TYR A 89 -6.55 8.06 -0.57
N PRO A 90 -5.58 8.94 -0.30
CA PRO A 90 -4.57 9.29 -1.28
C PRO A 90 -3.54 8.16 -1.36
N PHE A 91 -3.84 7.11 -2.15
CA PHE A 91 -2.91 6.01 -2.40
C PHE A 91 -1.57 6.56 -2.89
N ASN A 92 -0.51 6.29 -2.12
CA ASN A 92 0.83 6.76 -2.46
C ASN A 92 1.64 5.64 -3.11
N ALA A 93 1.54 5.57 -4.44
CA ALA A 93 2.26 4.62 -5.27
C ALA A 93 3.79 4.76 -5.25
N ALA A 94 4.40 5.63 -4.44
CA ALA A 94 5.85 5.61 -4.20
C ALA A 94 6.22 4.85 -2.92
N GLU A 95 5.33 4.86 -1.93
CA GLU A 95 5.57 4.35 -0.58
C GLU A 95 4.75 3.08 -0.28
N GLU A 96 3.74 2.80 -1.09
CA GLU A 96 2.73 1.78 -0.80
C GLU A 96 2.52 0.81 -1.97
N VAL A 97 2.09 -0.39 -1.62
CA VAL A 97 1.54 -1.40 -2.52
C VAL A 97 0.17 -1.76 -1.99
N ALA A 98 -0.82 -1.80 -2.86
CA ALA A 98 -2.18 -2.19 -2.50
C ALA A 98 -2.43 -3.66 -2.84
N VAL A 99 -3.22 -4.33 -2.00
CA VAL A 99 -3.64 -5.72 -2.19
C VAL A 99 -5.15 -5.77 -2.09
N PHE A 100 -5.78 -6.26 -3.15
CA PHE A 100 -7.22 -6.45 -3.25
C PHE A 100 -7.52 -7.94 -3.08
N ALA A 101 -8.41 -8.25 -2.15
CA ALA A 101 -9.01 -9.57 -2.00
C ALA A 101 -10.52 -9.46 -2.24
N VAL A 102 -11.02 -10.20 -3.23
CA VAL A 102 -12.44 -10.34 -3.55
C VAL A 102 -12.91 -11.73 -3.14
N ASN A 103 -14.07 -11.78 -2.49
CA ASN A 103 -14.59 -12.90 -1.73
C ASN A 103 -13.59 -13.50 -0.73
N GLY A 104 -12.81 -12.63 -0.07
CA GLY A 104 -11.84 -13.03 0.92
C GLY A 104 -11.40 -11.87 1.80
N GLU A 105 -10.99 -12.19 3.02
CA GLU A 105 -10.45 -11.27 4.00
C GLU A 105 -8.97 -11.57 4.23
N ILE A 106 -8.12 -10.56 4.06
CA ILE A 106 -6.69 -10.67 4.35
C ILE A 106 -6.50 -10.65 5.87
N GLN A 107 -6.01 -11.75 6.42
CA GLN A 107 -5.79 -11.94 7.86
C GLN A 107 -4.34 -11.62 8.27
N ARG A 108 -3.38 -12.00 7.41
CA ARG A 108 -1.94 -11.89 7.71
C ARG A 108 -1.14 -11.83 6.43
N MET A 109 0.03 -11.21 6.48
CA MET A 109 1.02 -11.29 5.41
C MET A 109 2.41 -11.56 6.00
N ASP A 110 3.23 -12.34 5.28
CA ASP A 110 4.57 -12.73 5.71
C ASP A 110 5.54 -12.71 4.52
N VAL A 111 6.79 -12.29 4.78
CA VAL A 111 7.89 -12.43 3.81
C VAL A 111 8.64 -13.72 4.09
N LEU A 112 8.67 -14.59 3.10
CA LEU A 112 9.32 -15.90 3.12
C LEU A 112 10.51 -15.88 2.15
N PRO A 113 11.75 -15.72 2.63
CA PRO A 113 12.92 -15.82 1.77
C PRO A 113 13.04 -17.25 1.22
N ARG A 114 13.14 -17.40 -0.11
CA ARG A 114 13.40 -18.67 -0.79
C ARG A 114 14.74 -18.58 -1.56
N PRO A 115 15.32 -19.72 -1.99
CA PRO A 115 16.63 -19.72 -2.64
C PRO A 115 16.71 -18.86 -3.92
N ASP A 116 15.64 -18.81 -4.72
CA ASP A 116 15.63 -18.17 -6.05
C ASP A 116 14.64 -16.99 -6.15
N GLU A 117 13.77 -16.80 -5.15
CA GLU A 117 12.70 -15.80 -5.13
C GLU A 117 12.41 -15.33 -3.71
N VAL A 118 11.75 -14.18 -3.56
CA VAL A 118 11.19 -13.75 -2.27
C VAL A 118 9.69 -13.98 -2.28
N GLY A 119 9.23 -14.98 -1.53
CA GLY A 119 7.81 -15.28 -1.42
C GLY A 119 7.12 -14.30 -0.48
N ILE A 120 6.05 -13.65 -0.92
CA ILE A 120 5.17 -12.86 -0.05
C ILE A 120 3.90 -13.67 0.11
N GLN A 121 3.74 -14.27 1.28
CA GLN A 121 2.57 -15.08 1.59
C GLN A 121 1.48 -14.18 2.17
N VAL A 122 0.28 -14.25 1.59
CA VAL A 122 -0.91 -13.53 2.05
C VAL A 122 -1.92 -14.57 2.52
N LEU A 123 -2.16 -14.62 3.82
CA LEU A 123 -3.18 -15.48 4.41
C LEU A 123 -4.55 -14.83 4.21
N VAL A 124 -5.44 -15.54 3.51
CA VAL A 124 -6.79 -15.11 3.20
C VAL A 124 -7.79 -16.07 3.80
N GLU A 125 -8.77 -15.53 4.52
CA GLU A 125 -9.97 -16.25 4.90
C GLU A 125 -11.06 -16.07 3.82
N PRO A 126 -11.56 -17.15 3.18
CA PRO A 126 -12.64 -17.04 2.20
C PRO A 126 -13.90 -16.46 2.83
N MET A 127 -14.44 -15.40 2.24
CA MET A 127 -15.63 -14.70 2.74
C MET A 127 -16.51 -14.27 1.58
N ASP A 128 -17.66 -14.92 1.42
CA ASP A 128 -18.54 -14.67 0.29
C ASP A 128 -19.10 -13.25 0.27
N LYS A 129 -19.21 -12.70 -0.94
CA LYS A 129 -19.77 -11.39 -1.24
C LYS A 129 -19.06 -10.24 -0.53
N HIS A 130 -17.78 -10.40 -0.25
CA HIS A 130 -16.99 -9.43 0.49
C HIS A 130 -15.77 -9.00 -0.31
N PHE A 131 -15.31 -7.78 -0.13
CA PHE A 131 -13.99 -7.37 -0.59
C PHE A 131 -13.22 -6.75 0.57
N HIS A 132 -11.91 -6.94 0.56
CA HIS A 132 -10.98 -6.34 1.51
C HIS A 132 -9.80 -5.76 0.73
N VAL A 133 -9.57 -4.45 0.88
CA VAL A 133 -8.43 -3.75 0.31
C VAL A 133 -7.50 -3.31 1.43
N VAL A 134 -6.24 -3.72 1.33
CA VAL A 134 -5.19 -3.31 2.27
C VAL A 134 -4.04 -2.65 1.53
N THR A 135 -3.31 -1.78 2.22
CA THR A 135 -2.04 -1.23 1.77
C THR A 135 -0.91 -1.70 2.67
N VAL A 136 0.25 -1.94 2.07
CA VAL A 136 1.48 -2.31 2.76
C VAL A 136 2.61 -1.38 2.32
N ALA A 137 3.56 -1.14 3.22
CA ALA A 137 4.75 -0.35 2.91
C ALA A 137 5.55 -1.02 1.79
N ARG A 138 5.77 -0.30 0.69
CA ARG A 138 6.51 -0.78 -0.49
C ARG A 138 7.87 -1.35 -0.14
N GLN A 139 8.62 -0.63 0.69
CA GLN A 139 9.96 -1.04 1.13
C GLN A 139 10.03 -2.44 1.78
N ALA A 140 8.90 -2.96 2.27
CA ALA A 140 8.82 -4.26 2.93
C ALA A 140 8.45 -5.41 1.97
N VAL A 141 8.04 -5.11 0.73
CA VAL A 141 7.54 -6.08 -0.24
C VAL A 141 8.15 -5.94 -1.64
N ASP A 142 8.81 -4.82 -1.93
CA ASP A 142 9.45 -4.56 -3.22
C ASP A 142 10.85 -5.17 -3.27
N HIS A 143 10.87 -6.49 -3.30
CA HIS A 143 12.08 -7.29 -3.48
C HIS A 143 12.26 -7.69 -4.94
N GLU A 144 13.49 -7.85 -5.38
CA GLU A 144 13.79 -8.47 -6.68
C GLU A 144 13.22 -9.90 -6.72
N ASN A 145 12.55 -10.25 -7.81
CA ASN A 145 11.87 -11.54 -7.98
C ASN A 145 10.86 -11.85 -6.86
N ALA A 146 10.09 -10.86 -6.39
CA ALA A 146 9.05 -11.13 -5.41
C ALA A 146 7.86 -11.87 -6.06
N VAL A 147 7.35 -12.85 -5.35
CA VAL A 147 6.21 -13.65 -5.79
C VAL A 147 5.18 -13.68 -4.69
N TRP A 148 3.99 -13.20 -5.00
CA TRP A 148 2.87 -13.15 -4.08
C TRP A 148 2.08 -14.44 -4.14
N GLU A 149 1.87 -15.08 -3.00
CA GLU A 149 1.10 -16.32 -2.86
C GLU A 149 -0.03 -16.09 -1.87
N PHE A 150 -1.27 -16.14 -2.38
CA PHE A 150 -2.47 -16.08 -1.57
C PHE A 150 -2.79 -17.49 -1.11
N VAL A 151 -2.84 -17.70 0.21
CA VAL A 151 -3.05 -19.01 0.83
C VAL A 151 -4.23 -18.97 1.78
N ASP A 152 -4.93 -20.09 1.93
CA ASP A 152 -5.95 -20.24 2.96
C ASP A 152 -5.38 -20.70 4.31
N ASN A 153 -6.26 -20.88 5.30
CA ASN A 153 -5.91 -21.37 6.63
C ASN A 153 -5.40 -22.83 6.65
N GLN A 154 -5.53 -23.58 5.56
CA GLN A 154 -4.99 -24.93 5.39
C GLN A 154 -3.62 -24.90 4.69
N GLY A 155 -3.16 -23.73 4.27
CA GLY A 155 -1.94 -23.54 3.49
C GLY A 155 -2.10 -23.91 2.01
N GLN A 156 -3.33 -24.06 1.51
CA GLN A 156 -3.59 -24.26 0.10
C GLN A 156 -3.38 -22.94 -0.65
N VAL A 157 -2.58 -22.98 -1.72
CA VAL A 157 -2.39 -21.81 -2.60
C VAL A 157 -3.65 -21.57 -3.42
N LEU A 158 -4.29 -20.43 -3.19
CA LEU A 158 -5.46 -19.95 -3.91
C LEU A 158 -5.06 -19.21 -5.19
N SER A 159 -3.99 -18.42 -5.12
CA SER A 159 -3.46 -17.67 -6.27
C SER A 159 -1.98 -17.38 -6.10
N ARG A 160 -1.26 -17.27 -7.22
CA ARG A 160 0.15 -16.88 -7.29
C ARG A 160 0.33 -15.78 -8.32
N ILE A 161 0.90 -14.66 -7.91
CA ILE A 161 1.01 -13.43 -8.71
C ILE A 161 2.45 -12.94 -8.71
N THR A 162 3.00 -12.70 -9.89
CA THR A 162 4.25 -11.96 -10.07
C THR A 162 3.91 -10.55 -10.55
N PRO A 163 4.17 -9.51 -9.76
CA PRO A 163 3.87 -8.15 -10.16
C PRO A 163 4.58 -7.73 -11.44
N PHE A 164 3.86 -7.11 -12.37
CA PHE A 164 4.43 -6.69 -13.65
C PHE A 164 5.51 -5.61 -13.48
N TRP A 165 5.43 -4.75 -12.45
CA TRP A 165 6.44 -3.71 -12.22
C TRP A 165 7.83 -4.28 -11.88
N GLN A 166 7.90 -5.54 -11.47
CA GLN A 166 9.15 -6.24 -11.19
C GLN A 166 9.80 -6.87 -12.43
N LYS A 167 9.07 -7.01 -13.55
CA LYS A 167 9.62 -7.56 -14.80
C LYS A 167 10.57 -6.61 -15.54
N ASN A 168 10.74 -5.38 -15.09
CA ASN A 168 11.57 -4.37 -15.75
C ASN A 168 13.10 -4.56 -15.57
N GLY A 169 13.55 -5.69 -15.03
CA GLY A 169 14.98 -6.05 -14.90
C GLY A 169 15.57 -6.80 -16.10
N GLU A 170 14.76 -7.34 -17.02
CA GLU A 170 15.24 -8.07 -18.19
C GLU A 170 14.62 -7.50 -19.48
N PRO A 171 15.40 -6.92 -20.41
CA PRO A 171 14.89 -6.62 -21.74
C PRO A 171 14.88 -7.93 -22.53
N GLY A 172 13.73 -8.59 -22.63
CA GLY A 172 13.68 -9.84 -23.40
C GLY A 172 12.31 -10.48 -23.53
N GLN A 173 11.70 -10.26 -24.70
CA GLN A 173 10.74 -11.14 -25.37
C GLN A 173 9.29 -11.14 -24.83
N GLU A 174 8.53 -10.10 -25.20
CA GLU A 174 7.13 -10.31 -25.53
C GLU A 174 7.06 -11.06 -26.86
N GLU A 175 6.41 -12.22 -26.82
CA GLU A 175 6.17 -13.13 -27.92
C GLU A 175 5.39 -12.45 -29.05
N LEU A 176 6.07 -12.28 -30.20
CA LEU A 176 5.43 -12.13 -31.51
C LEU A 176 5.13 -13.52 -32.06
N GLN A 177 3.86 -13.91 -32.05
CA GLN A 177 3.20 -14.97 -32.86
C GLN A 177 1.76 -15.05 -32.33
N GLU A 178 0.66 -15.06 -33.06
CA GLU A 178 0.32 -15.25 -34.48
C GLU A 178 -1.14 -14.79 -34.62
N GLU A 179 -1.50 -14.14 -35.74
CA GLU A 179 -2.76 -14.38 -36.47
C GLU A 179 -2.82 -13.40 -37.67
N GLU A 180 -1.87 -13.54 -38.60
CA GLU A 180 -2.10 -13.19 -40.01
C GLU A 180 -1.87 -14.46 -40.82
N GLU A 181 -2.95 -15.13 -41.22
CA GLU A 181 -3.14 -15.79 -42.53
C GLU A 181 -4.32 -16.76 -42.43
N GLU A 182 -5.47 -16.36 -42.98
CA GLU A 182 -6.29 -17.19 -43.88
C GLU A 182 -7.60 -16.47 -44.23
N GLU A 183 -7.54 -15.45 -45.08
CA GLU A 183 -8.70 -15.12 -45.92
C GLU A 183 -8.26 -14.66 -47.33
N LYS A 184 -7.69 -15.60 -48.06
CA LYS A 184 -7.72 -15.60 -49.53
C LYS A 184 -8.06 -17.00 -49.98
N VAL A 185 -9.32 -17.23 -50.34
CA VAL A 185 -9.80 -17.83 -51.61
C VAL A 185 -11.31 -18.02 -51.45
N VAL A 186 -12.16 -17.17 -52.05
CA VAL A 186 -13.26 -17.55 -52.95
C VAL A 186 -13.74 -16.30 -53.69
N LYS A 187 -13.31 -16.13 -54.93
CA LYS A 187 -14.17 -15.75 -56.06
C LYS A 187 -13.49 -16.01 -57.39
#